data_AF-A0A7K3HIP5-F1
#
_entry.id   AF-A0A7K3HIP5-F1
#
_cell.length_a   1.000
_cell.length_b   1.000
_cell.length_c   1.000
_cell.angle_alpha   90.00
_cell.angle_beta   90.00
_cell.angle_gamma   90.00
#
_symmetry.space_group_name_H-M   'P 1'
#
loop_
_entity.id
_entity.type
_entity.pdbx_description
1 polymer ?
#
loop_
_entity_poly.entity_id
_entity_poly.type
_entity_poly.pdbx_seq_one_letter_code
_entity_poly.pdbx_strand_id
1 'polypeptide(L)'
;PPSAPSPPEAGGPSGTAGTGDAGRTMRRGDEGAEVLRLQERLREVGVQTAPLNGTYDQPTEAAVQNYQSMRRIEADPPGVYGPATRSALEAET
;
A
#
# COMPACT_ATOMS: atom_id res chain seq x y z
N PRO A 1 -17.89 26.68 17.31
CA PRO A 1 -16.78 25.69 17.35
C PRO A 1 -17.30 24.25 17.55
N PRO A 2 -16.67 23.19 16.98
CA PRO A 2 -15.71 23.14 15.87
C PRO A 2 -16.15 22.23 14.68
N SER A 3 -15.45 22.47 13.58
CA SER A 3 -15.28 21.82 12.28
C SER A 3 -15.82 20.40 12.05
N ALA A 4 -16.62 20.28 10.98
CA ALA A 4 -16.86 19.04 10.27
C ALA A 4 -15.52 18.45 9.76
N PRO A 5 -15.31 17.13 9.83
CA PRO A 5 -14.26 16.50 9.05
C PRO A 5 -14.67 16.60 7.57
N SER A 6 -13.83 17.26 6.78
CA SER A 6 -13.96 17.34 5.33
C SER A 6 -14.12 15.94 4.73
N PRO A 7 -15.06 15.72 3.79
CA PRO A 7 -14.93 14.56 2.92
C PRO A 7 -13.62 14.72 2.15
N PRO A 8 -12.70 13.74 2.12
CA PRO A 8 -11.69 13.75 1.09
C PRO A 8 -12.43 13.67 -0.23
N GLU A 9 -12.28 14.71 -1.04
CA GLU A 9 -12.81 14.78 -2.39
C GLU A 9 -12.42 13.50 -3.13
N ALA A 10 -13.45 12.76 -3.55
CA ALA A 10 -13.33 11.69 -4.51
C ALA A 10 -12.71 12.28 -5.79
N GLY A 11 -11.39 12.15 -5.91
CA GLY A 11 -10.72 12.23 -7.21
C GLY A 11 -11.25 11.10 -8.07
N GLY A 12 -12.04 11.43 -9.09
CA GLY A 12 -12.70 10.46 -9.94
C GLY A 12 -11.74 9.51 -10.66
N PRO A 13 -12.25 8.33 -11.10
CA PRO A 13 -11.44 7.29 -11.72
C PRO A 13 -11.07 7.68 -13.15
N SER A 14 -9.98 8.42 -13.34
CA SER A 14 -9.27 8.42 -14.62
C SER A 14 -8.40 7.18 -14.69
N GLY A 15 -9.06 6.04 -14.93
CA GLY A 15 -8.42 4.84 -15.43
C GLY A 15 -7.74 5.16 -16.75
N THR A 16 -6.47 5.51 -16.69
CA THR A 16 -5.56 5.16 -17.78
C THR A 16 -4.99 3.83 -17.35
N ALA A 17 -5.48 2.76 -17.96
CA ALA A 17 -4.83 1.47 -17.95
C ALA A 17 -3.42 1.66 -18.55
N GLY A 18 -2.48 2.06 -17.69
CA GLY A 18 -1.07 2.09 -17.99
C GLY A 18 -0.59 0.65 -18.00
N THR A 19 -0.56 0.08 -19.19
CA THR A 19 0.27 -1.09 -19.48
C THR A 19 1.67 -0.86 -18.90
N GLY A 20 2.03 -1.64 -17.88
CA GLY A 20 3.38 -1.70 -17.33
C GLY A 20 3.54 -0.92 -16.04
N ASP A 21 3.22 -1.53 -14.89
CA ASP A 21 3.68 -0.98 -13.61
C ASP A 21 4.08 -2.05 -12.60
N ALA A 22 4.88 -3.02 -13.04
CA ALA A 22 5.63 -3.89 -12.14
C ALA A 22 6.77 -3.15 -11.39
N GLY A 23 6.72 -1.80 -11.27
CA GLY A 23 7.86 -1.01 -10.77
C GLY A 23 7.55 0.21 -9.87
N ARG A 24 6.31 0.70 -9.79
CA ARG A 24 6.02 1.95 -9.07
C ARG A 24 5.88 1.74 -7.58
N THR A 25 6.60 2.59 -6.86
CA THR A 25 6.46 2.78 -5.42
C THR A 25 5.04 3.20 -5.06
N MET A 26 4.38 2.44 -4.18
CA MET A 26 3.01 2.72 -3.72
C MET A 26 3.03 3.34 -2.32
N ARG A 27 2.13 4.28 -2.07
CA ARG A 27 2.03 5.04 -0.82
C ARG A 27 0.60 5.44 -0.53
N ARG A 28 0.37 6.01 0.65
CA ARG A 28 -0.95 6.48 1.07
C ARG A 28 -1.60 7.37 0.01
N GLY A 29 -2.85 7.04 -0.35
CA GLY A 29 -3.64 7.71 -1.38
C GLY A 29 -3.54 7.06 -2.77
N ASP A 30 -2.66 6.08 -2.97
CA ASP A 30 -2.69 5.25 -4.18
C ASP A 30 -3.85 4.26 -4.12
N GLU A 31 -4.43 3.94 -5.27
CA GLU A 31 -5.53 2.99 -5.40
C GLU A 31 -5.41 2.16 -6.69
N GLY A 32 -6.00 0.97 -6.67
CA GLY A 32 -6.09 0.07 -7.82
C GLY A 32 -5.72 -1.37 -7.50
N ALA A 33 -5.70 -2.19 -8.55
CA ALA A 33 -5.45 -3.63 -8.46
C ALA A 33 -4.08 -3.99 -7.87
N GLU A 34 -3.07 -3.13 -8.06
CA GLU A 34 -1.74 -3.33 -7.48
C GLU A 34 -1.74 -3.16 -5.95
N VAL A 35 -2.56 -2.25 -5.41
CA VAL A 35 -2.71 -2.10 -3.96
C VAL A 35 -3.46 -3.31 -3.39
N LEU A 36 -4.45 -3.81 -4.12
CA LEU A 36 -5.17 -5.02 -3.72
C LEU A 36 -4.20 -6.22 -3.60
N ARG A 37 -3.34 -6.41 -4.61
CA ARG A 37 -2.29 -7.46 -4.59
C ARG A 37 -1.32 -7.28 -3.44
N LEU A 38 -0.89 -6.04 -3.17
CA LEU A 38 -0.06 -5.75 -1.99
C LEU A 38 -0.76 -6.16 -0.70
N GLN A 39 -2.03 -5.79 -0.53
CA GLN A 39 -2.81 -6.12 0.66
C GLN A 39 -3.02 -7.63 0.81
N GLU A 40 -3.17 -8.37 -0.29
CA GLU A 40 -3.25 -9.84 -0.32
C GLU A 40 -1.93 -10.46 0.15
N ARG A 41 -0.81 -10.07 -0.45
CA ARG A 41 0.53 -10.57 -0.09
C ARG A 41 0.88 -10.29 1.38
N LEU A 42 0.59 -9.07 1.86
CA LEU A 42 0.77 -8.72 3.27
C LEU A 42 -0.03 -9.66 4.19
N ARG A 43 -1.23 -10.08 3.77
CA ARG A 43 -2.04 -11.04 4.52
C ARG A 43 -1.43 -12.44 4.49
N GLU A 44 -0.83 -12.84 3.38
CA GLU A 44 -0.14 -14.14 3.23
C GLU A 44 1.06 -14.27 4.15
N VAL A 45 1.86 -13.21 4.32
CA VAL A 45 2.97 -13.18 5.29
C VAL A 45 2.52 -13.00 6.74
N GLY A 46 1.21 -13.02 7.00
CA GLY A 46 0.63 -12.91 8.35
C GLY A 46 0.61 -11.50 8.92
N VAL A 47 0.84 -10.47 8.10
CA VAL A 47 0.70 -9.07 8.52
C VAL A 47 -0.77 -8.70 8.40
N GLN A 48 -1.32 -8.19 9.50
CA GLN A 48 -2.73 -7.79 9.56
C GLN A 48 -2.93 -6.54 8.71
N THR A 49 -3.53 -6.70 7.53
CA THR A 49 -3.97 -5.58 6.69
C THR A 49 -5.41 -5.23 7.03
N ALA A 50 -5.71 -3.94 7.17
CA ALA A 50 -7.11 -3.54 7.00
C ALA A 50 -7.42 -3.53 5.49
N PRO A 51 -8.70 -3.50 5.14
CA PRO A 51 -9.34 -4.36 4.16
C PRO A 51 -8.65 -4.48 2.79
N LEU A 52 -8.84 -5.62 2.13
CA LEU A 52 -8.53 -5.88 0.71
C LEU A 52 -9.46 -5.05 -0.20
N ASN A 53 -9.40 -3.73 -0.11
CA ASN A 53 -10.24 -2.78 -0.85
C ASN A 53 -9.52 -2.24 -2.10
N GLY A 54 -8.22 -2.49 -2.25
CA GLY A 54 -7.41 -1.91 -3.32
C GLY A 54 -7.10 -0.43 -3.10
N THR A 55 -7.20 0.08 -1.88
CA THR A 55 -6.90 1.47 -1.53
C THR A 55 -5.81 1.52 -0.47
N TYR A 56 -4.78 2.33 -0.73
CA TYR A 56 -3.63 2.44 0.16
C TYR A 56 -3.97 3.47 1.25
N ASP A 57 -4.70 3.02 2.26
CA ASP A 57 -5.11 3.84 3.39
C ASP A 57 -4.09 3.77 4.54
N GLN A 58 -4.36 4.51 5.62
CA GLN A 58 -3.61 4.44 6.88
C GLN A 58 -3.32 3.01 7.38
N PRO A 59 -4.28 2.08 7.39
CA PRO A 59 -3.98 0.71 7.81
C PRO A 59 -3.07 -0.07 6.86
N THR A 60 -3.17 0.15 5.55
CA THR A 60 -2.25 -0.47 4.57
C THR A 60 -0.84 0.08 4.76
N GLU A 61 -0.71 1.39 4.98
CA GLU A 61 0.56 2.02 5.33
C GLU A 61 1.16 1.43 6.62
N ALA A 62 0.36 1.28 7.68
CA ALA A 62 0.80 0.69 8.93
C ALA A 62 1.23 -0.78 8.77
N ALA A 63 0.51 -1.55 7.94
CA ALA A 63 0.88 -2.93 7.61
C ALA A 63 2.23 -2.99 6.88
N VAL A 64 2.44 -2.12 5.88
CA VAL A 64 3.71 -2.04 5.15
C VAL A 64 4.85 -1.64 6.09
N GLN A 65 4.64 -0.62 6.94
CA GLN A 65 5.63 -0.19 7.93
C GLN A 65 6.00 -1.31 8.91
N ASN A 66 5.00 -2.07 9.36
CA ASN A 66 5.22 -3.22 10.24
C ASN A 66 5.99 -4.34 9.52
N TYR A 67 5.64 -4.65 8.28
CA TYR A 67 6.36 -5.62 7.45
C TYR A 67 7.83 -5.21 7.26
N GLN A 68 8.08 -3.95 6.88
CA GLN A 68 9.42 -3.39 6.76
C GLN A 68 10.21 -3.51 8.06
N SER A 69 9.58 -3.20 9.21
CA SER A 69 10.22 -3.31 10.52
C SER A 69 10.56 -4.77 10.87
N MET A 70 9.66 -5.71 10.57
CA MET A 70 9.87 -7.15 10.79
C MET A 70 11.03 -7.70 9.94
N ARG A 71 11.19 -7.20 8.71
CA ARG A 71 12.24 -7.62 7.77
C ARG A 71 13.48 -6.73 7.79
N ARG A 72 13.52 -5.72 8.68
CA ARG A 72 14.56 -4.70 8.77
C ARG A 72 14.89 -4.04 7.43
N ILE A 73 13.84 -3.65 6.71
CA ILE A 73 13.95 -2.94 5.43
C ILE A 73 14.04 -1.45 5.74
N GLU A 74 15.24 -0.90 5.63
CA GLU A 74 15.53 0.54 5.85
C GLU A 74 15.78 1.29 4.52
N ALA A 75 15.82 0.55 3.40
CA ALA A 75 16.07 1.11 2.08
C ALA A 75 14.87 1.92 1.53
N ASP A 76 13.66 1.60 1.99
CA ASP A 76 12.44 2.32 1.64
C ASP A 76 11.93 3.14 2.83
N PRO A 77 11.20 4.25 2.58
CA PRO A 77 10.55 4.99 3.65
C PRO A 77 9.52 4.15 4.40
N PRO A 78 9.30 4.42 5.70
CA PRO A 78 8.39 3.65 6.52
C PRO A 78 6.95 3.80 6.01
N GLY A 79 6.30 2.66 5.72
CA GLY A 79 4.93 2.62 5.20
C GLY A 79 4.84 2.91 3.70
N VAL A 80 5.95 2.93 2.97
CA VAL A 80 5.99 3.10 1.51
C VAL A 80 6.40 1.78 0.84
N TYR A 81 5.56 1.25 -0.04
CA TYR A 81 5.85 0.02 -0.79
C TYR A 81 6.78 0.32 -1.97
N GLY A 82 8.06 0.52 -1.67
CA GLY A 82 9.13 0.72 -2.65
C GLY A 82 9.76 -0.59 -3.15
N PRO A 83 10.78 -0.51 -4.01
CA PRO A 83 11.37 -1.67 -4.67
C PRO A 83 11.99 -2.68 -3.70
N ALA A 84 12.57 -2.25 -2.58
CA ALA A 84 13.18 -3.17 -1.60
C ALA A 84 12.11 -3.94 -0.82
N THR A 85 11.09 -3.22 -0.36
CA THR A 85 9.91 -3.78 0.31
C THR A 85 9.14 -4.71 -0.60
N ARG A 86 9.02 -4.34 -1.88
CA ARG A 86 8.43 -5.17 -2.93
C ARG A 86 9.20 -6.46 -3.10
N SER A 87 10.51 -6.37 -3.33
CA SER A 87 11.36 -7.54 -3.57
C SER A 87 11.32 -8.51 -2.38
N ALA A 88 11.31 -8.00 -1.15
CA ALA A 88 11.19 -8.81 0.04
C ALA A 88 9.81 -9.49 0.14
N LEU A 89 8.73 -8.74 -0.07
CA LEU A 89 7.37 -9.27 0.05
C LEU A 89 7.10 -10.32 -1.04
N GLU A 90 7.52 -10.06 -2.28
CA GLU A 90 7.39 -10.99 -3.41
C GLU A 90 8.27 -12.23 -3.29
N ALA A 91 9.37 -12.17 -2.53
CA ALA A 91 10.18 -13.35 -2.26
C ALA A 91 9.52 -14.28 -1.21
N GLU A 92 8.53 -13.79 -0.48
CA GLU A 92 7.85 -14.51 0.61
C GLU A 92 6.42 -14.92 0.30
N THR A 93 5.86 -14.49 -0.83
CA THR A 93 4.49 -14.78 -1.30
C THR A 93 4.52 -15.25 -2.75
#